data_AF-A0A5E6N129-F1
#
_entry.id   AF-A0A5E6N129-F1
#
_cell.length_a   1.000
_cell.length_b   1.000
_cell.length_c   1.000
_cell.angle_alpha   90.00
_cell.angle_beta   90.00
_cell.angle_gamma   90.00
#
_symmetry.space_group_name_H-M   'P 1'
#
loop_
_entity.id
_entity.type
_entity.pdbx_description
1 polymer ?
#
loop_
_entity_poly.entity_id
_entity_poly.type
_entity_poly.pdbx_seq_one_letter_code
_entity_poly.pdbx_strand_id
1 'polypeptide(L)'
;MVDFSVFNELSLPLNVRTAQAKFGLFFKLLEKLSDKGLNQIRMSDNFKNYSILKDVTFYQFLGQADRDFQTRLKSFINNQVIKISNPIIQEEDSEQRKAQQVSKYSYDNNPTAGGLACCDIWDTIAVSFDSDEWGNSNIDIQKNQ
;
A
#
# COMPACT_ATOMS: atom_id res chain seq x y z
N MET A 1 7.73 -4.93 16.57
CA MET A 1 7.45 -3.80 15.65
C MET A 1 8.67 -3.33 14.89
N VAL A 2 8.60 -3.41 13.56
CA VAL A 2 9.59 -2.89 12.60
C VAL A 2 9.43 -1.38 12.39
N ASP A 3 10.40 -0.74 11.71
CA ASP A 3 10.46 0.71 11.44
C ASP A 3 9.82 1.12 10.09
N PHE A 4 9.04 0.24 9.47
CA PHE A 4 8.35 0.48 8.22
C PHE A 4 6.88 0.10 8.32
N SER A 5 6.04 0.74 7.52
CA SER A 5 4.65 0.35 7.28
C SER A 5 4.51 -0.43 5.97
N VAL A 6 3.39 -1.13 5.79
CA VAL A 6 3.09 -1.89 4.56
C VAL A 6 1.88 -1.29 3.87
N PHE A 7 1.90 -1.23 2.54
CA PHE A 7 0.77 -0.73 1.76
C PHE A 7 -0.24 -1.85 1.51
N ASN A 8 -1.53 -1.58 1.79
CA ASN A 8 -2.62 -2.48 1.47
C ASN A 8 -3.06 -2.30 0.02
N GLU A 9 -2.53 -3.12 -0.89
CA GLU A 9 -2.90 -3.08 -2.31
C GLU A 9 -4.37 -3.43 -2.58
N LEU A 10 -5.05 -4.14 -1.67
CA LEU A 10 -6.48 -4.46 -1.80
C LEU A 10 -7.37 -3.20 -1.66
N SER A 11 -6.81 -2.07 -1.24
CA SER A 11 -7.50 -0.77 -1.25
C SER A 11 -7.60 -0.11 -2.62
N LEU A 12 -7.05 -0.74 -3.66
CA LEU A 12 -7.15 -0.31 -5.05
C LEU A 12 -8.05 -1.25 -5.85
N PRO A 13 -8.69 -0.76 -6.94
CA PRO A 13 -8.63 0.61 -7.45
C PRO A 13 -9.54 1.60 -6.70
N LEU A 14 -9.23 2.89 -6.80
CA LEU A 14 -10.02 3.99 -6.23
C LEU A 14 -11.17 4.42 -7.15
N ASN A 15 -12.18 5.05 -6.56
CA ASN A 15 -13.23 5.75 -7.30
C ASN A 15 -12.68 7.04 -7.93
N VAL A 16 -12.87 7.21 -9.24
CA VAL A 16 -12.37 8.37 -10.01
C VAL A 16 -12.78 9.72 -9.42
N ARG A 17 -13.99 9.82 -8.84
CA ARG A 17 -14.50 11.08 -8.29
C ARG A 17 -13.84 11.47 -6.97
N THR A 18 -13.30 10.51 -6.22
CA THR A 18 -12.72 10.73 -4.89
C THR A 18 -11.21 10.49 -4.84
N ALA A 19 -10.61 9.91 -5.89
CA ALA A 19 -9.20 9.51 -5.92
C ALA A 19 -8.25 10.64 -5.51
N GLN A 20 -8.37 11.83 -6.11
CA GLN A 20 -7.49 12.96 -5.78
C GLN A 20 -7.60 13.38 -4.31
N ALA A 21 -8.81 13.37 -3.73
CA ALA A 21 -9.01 13.66 -2.31
C ALA A 21 -8.38 12.57 -1.42
N LYS A 22 -8.55 11.29 -1.78
CA LYS A 22 -7.98 10.14 -1.06
C LYS A 22 -6.44 10.16 -1.09
N PHE A 23 -5.81 10.51 -2.20
CA PHE A 23 -4.36 10.78 -2.25
C PHE A 23 -3.93 11.94 -1.34
N GLY A 24 -4.70 13.03 -1.33
CA GLY A 24 -4.42 14.16 -0.44
C GLY A 24 -4.47 13.79 1.05
N LEU A 25 -5.41 12.92 1.43
CA LEU A 25 -5.47 12.37 2.79
C LEU A 25 -4.31 11.42 3.07
N PHE A 26 -3.98 10.56 2.10
CA PHE A 26 -2.86 9.63 2.20
C PHE A 26 -1.55 10.37 2.43
N PHE A 27 -1.24 11.44 1.69
CA PHE A 27 -0.02 12.23 1.93
C PHE A 27 0.09 12.76 3.37
N LYS A 28 -1.02 13.27 3.93
CA LYS A 28 -1.05 13.71 5.33
C LYS A 28 -0.84 12.56 6.32
N LEU A 29 -1.32 11.36 5.98
CA LEU A 29 -1.05 10.16 6.79
C LEU A 29 0.46 9.85 6.78
N LEU A 30 1.13 9.96 5.63
CA LEU A 30 2.57 9.67 5.53
C LEU A 30 3.42 10.62 6.35
N GLU A 31 3.08 11.91 6.33
CA GLU A 31 3.74 12.92 7.18
C GLU A 31 3.62 12.54 8.67
N LYS A 32 2.42 12.15 9.12
CA LYS A 32 2.20 11.72 10.51
C LYS A 32 2.92 10.42 10.88
N LEU A 33 3.08 9.50 9.93
CA LEU A 33 3.83 8.26 10.15
C LEU A 33 5.33 8.56 10.26
N SER A 34 5.83 9.48 9.44
CA SER A 34 7.21 9.96 9.50
C SER A 34 7.53 10.58 10.86
N ASP A 35 6.65 11.41 11.41
CA ASP A 35 6.78 11.98 12.77
C ASP A 35 6.89 10.91 13.87
N LYS A 36 6.39 9.69 13.61
CA LYS A 36 6.44 8.54 14.53
C LYS A 36 7.61 7.58 14.24
N GLY A 37 8.51 7.95 13.32
CA GLY A 37 9.66 7.13 12.93
C GLY A 37 9.38 6.10 11.84
N LEU A 38 8.15 6.02 11.32
CA LEU A 38 7.77 5.12 10.22
C LEU A 38 8.02 5.82 8.87
N ASN A 39 9.30 5.91 8.49
CA ASN A 39 9.76 6.65 7.32
C ASN A 39 9.81 5.82 6.03
N GLN A 40 9.27 4.60 6.07
CA GLN A 40 9.26 3.68 4.93
C GLN A 40 7.89 3.04 4.75
N ILE A 41 7.47 2.91 3.49
CA ILE A 41 6.36 2.06 3.07
C ILE A 41 6.91 0.95 2.19
N ARG A 42 6.59 -0.30 2.54
CA ARG A 42 6.83 -1.45 1.68
C ARG A 42 5.59 -1.75 0.85
N MET A 43 5.77 -1.94 -0.46
CA MET A 43 4.69 -2.27 -1.42
C MET A 43 4.93 -3.59 -2.13
N SER A 44 3.88 -4.38 -2.36
CA SER A 44 3.97 -5.75 -2.89
C SER A 44 4.59 -5.78 -4.28
N ASP A 45 4.35 -4.73 -5.06
CA ASP A 45 4.86 -4.52 -6.41
C ASP A 45 5.34 -3.07 -6.60
N ASN A 46 5.88 -2.76 -7.76
CA ASN A 46 6.23 -1.44 -8.19
C ASN A 46 4.99 -0.55 -8.26
N PHE A 47 4.96 0.51 -7.45
CA PHE A 47 3.84 1.43 -7.34
C PHE A 47 3.35 1.98 -8.69
N LYS A 48 4.26 2.15 -9.65
CA LYS A 48 3.96 2.66 -10.98
C LYS A 48 3.01 1.73 -11.78
N ASN A 49 2.99 0.44 -11.44
CA ASN A 49 2.24 -0.60 -12.15
C ASN A 49 0.84 -0.82 -11.55
N TYR A 50 0.54 -0.31 -10.36
CA TYR A 50 -0.79 -0.48 -9.78
C TYR A 50 -1.85 0.25 -10.61
N SER A 51 -2.97 -0.43 -10.80
CA SER A 51 -4.22 0.15 -11.29
C SER A 51 -4.81 1.04 -10.20
N ILE A 52 -4.53 2.34 -10.29
CA ILE A 52 -5.00 3.34 -9.31
C ILE A 52 -6.49 3.60 -9.46
N LEU A 53 -6.97 3.64 -10.71
CA LEU A 53 -8.39 3.56 -11.02
C LEU A 53 -8.64 2.30 -11.83
N LYS A 54 -9.91 1.95 -12.02
CA LYS A 54 -10.30 0.86 -12.92
C LYS A 54 -9.69 1.11 -14.30
N ASP A 55 -8.84 0.18 -14.74
CA ASP A 55 -8.12 0.20 -16.02
C ASP A 55 -7.19 1.40 -16.25
N VAL A 56 -6.82 2.15 -15.19
CA VAL A 56 -5.90 3.28 -15.26
C VAL A 56 -4.73 3.06 -14.30
N THR A 57 -3.54 2.89 -14.87
CA THR A 57 -2.29 2.76 -14.11
C THR A 57 -1.92 4.08 -13.43
N PHE A 58 -1.05 4.03 -12.41
CA PHE A 58 -0.52 5.24 -11.78
C PHE A 58 0.11 6.20 -12.80
N TYR A 59 0.84 5.70 -13.79
CA TYR A 59 1.46 6.53 -14.81
C TYR A 59 0.43 7.31 -15.65
N GLN A 60 -0.67 6.66 -16.02
CA GLN A 60 -1.77 7.30 -16.75
C GLN A 60 -2.53 8.30 -15.86
N PHE A 61 -2.79 7.93 -14.60
CA PHE A 61 -3.41 8.81 -13.62
C PHE A 61 -2.60 10.09 -13.40
N LEU A 62 -1.27 9.96 -13.29
CA LEU A 62 -0.35 11.10 -13.21
C LEU A 62 -0.51 12.03 -14.41
N GLY A 63 -0.67 11.51 -15.63
CA GLY A 63 -0.86 12.32 -16.83
C GLY A 63 -2.18 13.10 -16.88
N GLN A 64 -3.21 12.63 -16.15
CA GLN A 64 -4.56 13.23 -16.11
C GLN A 64 -4.74 14.26 -14.98
N ALA A 65 -3.88 14.22 -13.97
CA ALA A 65 -3.91 15.14 -12.83
C ALA A 65 -3.59 16.60 -13.22
N ASP A 66 -4.09 17.56 -12.46
CA ASP A 66 -3.67 18.96 -12.57
C ASP A 66 -2.18 19.16 -12.21
N ARG A 67 -1.58 20.26 -12.66
CA ARG A 67 -0.13 20.50 -12.55
C ARG A 67 0.37 20.48 -11.10
N ASP A 68 -0.40 21.01 -10.16
CA ASP A 68 0.00 21.10 -8.76
C ASP A 68 -0.06 19.70 -8.12
N PHE A 69 -1.13 18.96 -8.40
CA PHE A 69 -1.28 17.59 -7.92
C PHE A 69 -0.26 16.63 -8.57
N GLN A 70 0.06 16.79 -9.86
CA GLN A 70 1.15 16.09 -10.52
C GLN A 70 2.49 16.28 -9.82
N THR A 71 2.78 17.50 -9.36
CA THR A 71 4.04 17.80 -8.65
C THR A 71 4.11 17.05 -7.33
N ARG A 72 3.01 16.98 -6.58
CA ARG A 72 2.93 16.18 -5.34
C ARG A 72 3.08 14.69 -5.59
N LEU A 73 2.40 14.15 -6.60
CA LEU A 73 2.51 12.75 -7.00
C LEU A 73 3.95 12.38 -7.41
N LYS A 74 4.63 13.27 -8.15
CA LYS A 74 6.05 13.10 -8.53
C LYS A 74 6.97 13.11 -7.31
N SER A 75 6.74 14.02 -6.36
CA SER A 75 7.51 14.07 -5.11
C SER A 75 7.37 12.78 -4.29
N PHE A 76 6.15 12.24 -4.24
CA PHE A 76 5.87 10.96 -3.58
C PHE A 76 6.65 9.79 -4.20
N ILE A 77 6.57 9.58 -5.52
CA ILE A 77 7.27 8.47 -6.19
C ILE A 77 8.79 8.62 -6.21
N ASN A 78 9.29 9.86 -6.06
CA ASN A 78 10.72 10.15 -5.95
C ASN A 78 11.24 10.01 -4.52
N ASN A 79 10.45 9.40 -3.62
CA ASN A 79 10.81 9.09 -2.24
C ASN A 79 11.20 10.32 -1.39
N GLN A 80 10.70 11.50 -1.74
CA GLN A 80 11.06 12.73 -1.02
C GLN A 80 10.31 12.88 0.31
N VAL A 81 9.12 12.28 0.42
CA VAL A 81 8.26 12.36 1.61
C VAL A 81 8.38 11.10 2.46
N ILE A 82 8.48 9.93 1.83
CA ILE A 82 8.63 8.64 2.50
C ILE A 82 9.41 7.71 1.58
N LYS A 83 10.23 6.82 2.14
CA LYS A 83 10.97 5.83 1.34
C LYS A 83 9.99 4.75 0.89
N ILE A 84 9.72 4.66 -0.42
CA ILE A 84 9.00 3.52 -0.98
C ILE A 84 10.03 2.42 -1.29
N SER A 85 9.82 1.23 -0.74
CA SER A 85 10.58 0.04 -1.08
C SER A 85 9.69 -1.04 -1.67
N ASN A 86 10.11 -1.63 -2.76
CA ASN A 86 9.48 -2.77 -3.41
C ASN A 86 10.56 -3.75 -3.87
N PRO A 87 10.23 -5.06 -4.00
CA PRO A 87 9.01 -5.72 -3.49
C PRO A 87 8.96 -5.78 -1.94
N ILE A 88 7.77 -5.97 -1.36
CA ILE A 88 7.57 -6.10 0.10
C ILE A 88 8.49 -7.18 0.69
N ILE A 89 8.62 -8.29 -0.03
CA ILE A 89 9.48 -9.44 0.30
C ILE A 89 10.70 -9.35 -0.62
N GLN A 90 11.86 -9.03 -0.07
CA GLN A 90 13.11 -8.97 -0.82
C GLN A 90 13.54 -10.39 -1.24
N GLU A 91 14.23 -10.53 -2.39
CA GLU A 91 14.59 -11.82 -3.01
C GLU A 91 15.37 -12.78 -2.09
N GLU A 92 15.92 -12.27 -0.98
CA GLU A 92 16.61 -13.04 0.05
C GLU A 92 15.67 -13.97 0.85
N ASP A 93 14.35 -13.76 0.77
CA ASP A 93 13.30 -14.61 1.32
C ASP A 93 12.68 -15.49 0.22
N SER A 94 13.09 -16.77 0.18
CA SER A 94 12.77 -17.73 -0.88
C SER A 94 11.30 -17.73 -1.37
N GLU A 95 11.09 -18.00 -2.66
CA GLU A 95 9.75 -18.22 -3.26
C GLU A 95 8.87 -19.21 -2.48
N GLN A 96 9.47 -20.11 -1.69
CA GLN A 96 8.78 -20.98 -0.74
C GLN A 96 8.12 -20.22 0.43
N ARG A 97 8.70 -19.13 0.94
CA ARG A 97 8.08 -18.27 1.96
C ARG A 97 6.86 -17.54 1.39
N LYS A 98 6.93 -17.05 0.15
CA LYS A 98 5.78 -16.45 -0.54
C LYS A 98 4.64 -17.46 -0.71
N ALA A 99 4.94 -18.66 -1.22
CA ALA A 99 3.94 -19.71 -1.40
C ALA A 99 3.29 -20.16 -0.07
N GLN A 100 4.08 -20.24 1.01
CA GLN A 100 3.57 -20.55 2.35
C GLN A 100 2.72 -19.41 2.96
N GLN A 101 2.96 -18.15 2.59
CA GLN A 101 2.13 -17.03 3.03
C GLN A 101 0.79 -17.02 2.31
N VAL A 102 0.78 -17.22 0.99
CA VAL A 102 -0.46 -17.33 0.19
C VAL A 102 -1.35 -18.46 0.70
N SER A 103 -0.77 -19.59 1.14
CA SER A 103 -1.56 -20.69 1.70
C SER A 103 -2.11 -20.39 3.11
N LYS A 104 -1.49 -19.46 3.85
CA LYS A 104 -1.79 -19.20 5.26
C LYS A 104 -2.76 -18.05 5.48
N TYR A 105 -2.83 -17.07 4.60
CA TYR A 105 -3.65 -15.88 4.82
C TYR A 105 -4.73 -15.71 3.75
N SER A 106 -5.94 -15.43 4.18
CA SER A 106 -7.05 -15.03 3.31
C SER A 106 -7.80 -13.81 3.84
N TYR A 107 -8.25 -12.96 2.91
CA TYR A 107 -9.16 -11.84 3.16
C TYR A 107 -10.35 -12.01 2.22
N ASP A 108 -11.58 -11.92 2.76
CA ASP A 108 -12.82 -12.19 2.03
C ASP A 108 -12.79 -13.52 1.22
N ASN A 109 -12.29 -14.59 1.86
CA ASN A 109 -12.09 -15.92 1.25
C ASN A 109 -11.11 -15.97 0.06
N ASN A 110 -10.39 -14.88 -0.22
CA ASN A 110 -9.36 -14.82 -1.25
C ASN A 110 -7.97 -14.90 -0.61
N PRO A 111 -7.07 -15.78 -1.08
CA PRO A 111 -5.70 -15.84 -0.60
C PRO A 111 -4.97 -14.50 -0.77
N THR A 112 -4.18 -14.10 0.24
CA THR A 112 -3.35 -12.90 0.19
C THR A 112 -1.96 -13.16 0.75
N ALA A 113 -0.94 -12.59 0.09
CA ALA A 113 0.44 -12.55 0.59
C ALA A 113 1.04 -11.14 0.50
N GLY A 114 0.19 -10.14 0.23
CA GLY A 114 0.63 -8.75 0.08
C GLY A 114 0.59 -7.99 1.41
N GLY A 115 0.22 -6.72 1.36
CA GLY A 115 0.29 -5.79 2.49
C GLY A 115 -0.33 -6.30 3.78
N LEU A 116 -1.54 -6.85 3.72
CA LEU A 116 -2.27 -7.29 4.93
C LEU A 116 -1.62 -8.49 5.62
N ALA A 117 -1.24 -9.54 4.86
CA ALA A 117 -0.55 -10.70 5.42
C ALA A 117 0.80 -10.29 6.03
N CYS A 118 1.53 -9.42 5.33
CA CYS A 118 2.81 -8.91 5.78
C CYS A 118 2.71 -8.01 7.03
N CYS A 119 1.58 -7.31 7.20
CA CYS A 119 1.28 -6.50 8.37
C CYS A 119 1.29 -7.34 9.66
N ASP A 120 0.60 -8.49 9.64
CA ASP A 120 0.56 -9.45 10.75
C ASP A 120 1.93 -10.09 10.99
N ILE A 121 2.60 -10.54 9.93
CA ILE A 121 3.89 -11.25 10.02
C ILE A 121 4.98 -10.40 10.66
N TRP A 122 5.06 -9.11 10.33
CA TRP A 122 6.10 -8.22 10.84
C TRP A 122 5.67 -7.36 12.03
N ASP A 123 4.45 -7.56 12.53
CA ASP A 123 3.90 -6.79 13.64
C ASP A 123 4.06 -5.28 13.35
N THR A 124 3.42 -4.83 12.27
CA THR A 124 3.45 -3.43 11.80
C THR A 124 2.05 -2.91 11.44
N ILE A 125 1.97 -1.77 10.77
CA ILE A 125 0.74 -1.08 10.37
C ILE A 125 0.57 -1.17 8.84
N ALA A 126 -0.63 -1.53 8.42
CA ALA A 126 -1.07 -1.45 7.04
C ALA A 126 -1.67 -0.07 6.74
N VAL A 127 -1.31 0.51 5.61
CA VAL A 127 -1.81 1.82 5.16
C VAL A 127 -2.52 1.69 3.82
N SER A 128 -3.63 2.40 3.64
CA SER A 128 -4.47 2.38 2.43
C SER A 128 -4.82 3.79 1.97
N PHE A 129 -5.13 3.94 0.67
CA PHE A 129 -5.68 5.19 0.14
C PHE A 129 -7.16 5.38 0.49
N ASP A 130 -7.91 4.27 0.50
CA ASP A 130 -9.32 4.26 0.85
C ASP A 130 -9.54 3.79 2.28
N SER A 131 -10.42 4.48 2.98
CA SER A 131 -10.83 4.23 4.36
C SER A 131 -12.30 3.80 4.46
N ASP A 132 -13.04 3.69 3.36
CA ASP A 132 -14.48 3.42 3.46
C ASP A 132 -14.72 1.93 3.78
N GLU A 133 -13.99 1.02 3.13
CA GLU A 133 -13.92 -0.40 3.49
C GLU A 133 -12.84 -0.68 4.56
N TRP A 134 -11.79 0.17 4.62
CA TRP A 134 -10.63 0.00 5.51
C TRP A 134 -10.65 0.95 6.72
N GLY A 135 -11.82 1.49 7.06
CA GLY A 135 -11.99 2.54 8.07
C GLY A 135 -11.89 2.05 9.51
N ASN A 136 -11.89 0.74 9.70
CA ASN A 136 -11.67 0.12 10.99
C ASN A 136 -10.17 0.03 11.26
N SER A 137 -9.76 0.39 12.47
CA SER A 137 -8.35 0.31 12.89
C SER A 137 -7.81 -1.12 12.89
N ASN A 138 -8.70 -2.11 12.89
CA ASN A 138 -8.39 -3.53 12.87
C ASN A 138 -9.13 -4.19 11.70
N ILE A 139 -8.43 -5.08 11.00
CA ILE A 139 -8.97 -5.87 9.89
C ILE A 139 -8.77 -7.33 10.26
N ASP A 140 -9.85 -8.11 10.24
CA ASP A 140 -9.78 -9.54 10.48
C ASP A 140 -9.28 -10.25 9.22
N ILE A 141 -8.12 -10.90 9.34
CA ILE A 141 -7.57 -11.78 8.30
C ILE A 141 -7.69 -13.22 8.78
N GLN A 142 -8.13 -14.11 7.89
CA GLN A 142 -8.22 -15.54 8.19
C GLN A 142 -6.83 -16.16 8.09
N LYS A 143 -6.45 -16.94 9.11
CA LYS A 143 -5.20 -17.68 9.15
C LYS A 143 -5.49 -19.18 9.02
N ASN A 144 -5.21 -19.74 7.85
CA ASN A 144 -5.33 -21.18 7.62
C ASN A 144 -4.15 -21.87 8.32
N GLN A 145 -4.45 -22.80 9.24
CA GLN A 145 -3.46 -23.57 10.00
C GLN A 145 -2.80 -24.65 9.14
#